data_AF-A0A972W5L6-F1
#
_entry.id   AF-A0A972W5L6-F1
#
_cell.length_a   1.000
_cell.length_b   1.000
_cell.length_c   1.000
_cell.angle_alpha   90.00
_cell.angle_beta   90.00
_cell.angle_gamma   90.00
#
_symmetry.space_group_name_H-M   'P 1'
#
loop_
_entity.id
_entity.type
_entity.pdbx_description
1 polymer ?
#
loop_
_entity_poly.entity_id
_entity_poly.type
_entity_poly.pdbx_seq_one_letter_code
_entity_poly.pdbx_strand_id
1 'polypeptide(L)'
;MHRRLVNPALATLSGDRASYFFRLVEQVERDPRTQNSANLVYLVLKETIPFLPTDLEQSDLIDRVFAFTAANRVRFNKILFDPRYLENPALFSEVTKEFVLAVLSAALDQHQIIEAEAAKKHAANTYRFSWPDYDSKNPFPYDDDGE
;
A
#
# COMPACT_ATOMS: atom_id res chain seq x y z
N MET A 1 0.73 9.60 25.23
CA MET A 1 1.86 10.51 24.94
C MET A 1 2.45 10.33 23.53
N HIS A 2 2.53 9.12 22.99
CA HIS A 2 3.21 8.83 21.72
C HIS A 2 2.57 9.46 20.47
N ARG A 3 1.24 9.67 20.48
CA ARG A 3 0.51 10.39 19.41
C ARG A 3 1.05 11.80 19.14
N ARG A 4 1.63 12.47 20.15
CA ARG A 4 2.28 13.78 20.00
C ARG A 4 3.47 13.77 19.04
N LEU A 5 4.16 12.64 18.86
CA LEU A 5 5.27 12.52 17.92
C LEU A 5 4.81 12.58 16.46
N VAL A 6 3.59 12.11 16.20
CA VAL A 6 3.02 11.98 14.86
C VAL A 6 2.14 13.18 14.50
N ASN A 7 1.58 13.87 15.49
CA ASN A 7 0.81 15.11 15.31
C ASN A 7 1.46 16.16 14.38
N PRO A 8 2.77 16.48 14.46
CA PRO A 8 3.37 17.44 13.53
C PRO A 8 3.41 16.92 12.08
N ALA A 9 3.60 15.61 11.88
CA ALA A 9 3.56 14.99 10.55
C ALA A 9 2.12 14.89 9.99
N LEU A 10 1.12 14.76 10.87
CA LEU A 10 -0.29 14.83 10.48
C LEU A 10 -0.74 16.27 10.17
N ALA A 11 -0.21 17.25 10.88
CA ALA A 11 -0.53 18.67 10.66
C ALA A 11 -0.02 19.19 9.31
N THR A 12 1.02 18.57 8.75
CA THR A 12 1.52 18.87 7.40
C THR A 12 0.66 18.28 6.28
N LEU A 13 -0.24 17.35 6.60
CA LEU A 13 -1.14 16.74 5.63
C LEU A 13 -2.46 17.50 5.58
N SER A 14 -3.03 17.66 4.39
CA SER A 14 -4.31 18.32 4.17
C SER A 14 -5.32 17.39 3.49
N GLY A 15 -6.61 17.65 3.73
CA GLY A 15 -7.73 16.97 3.08
C GLY A 15 -7.90 15.49 3.49
N ASP A 16 -8.32 14.68 2.53
CA ASP A 16 -8.68 13.26 2.73
C ASP A 16 -7.52 12.41 3.24
N ARG A 17 -6.29 12.79 2.87
CA ARG A 17 -5.06 12.15 3.32
C ARG A 17 -4.88 12.26 4.83
N ALA A 18 -5.17 13.43 5.41
CA ALA A 18 -5.08 13.63 6.85
C ALA A 18 -6.11 12.77 7.61
N SER A 19 -7.33 12.70 7.10
CA SER A 19 -8.41 11.87 7.66
C SER A 19 -8.06 10.38 7.65
N TYR A 20 -7.47 9.89 6.56
CA TYR A 20 -7.03 8.51 6.43
C TYR A 20 -5.96 8.17 7.49
N PHE A 21 -4.87 8.94 7.57
CA PHE A 21 -3.79 8.68 8.52
C PHE A 21 -4.19 8.93 9.97
N PHE A 22 -5.15 9.81 10.24
CA PHE A 22 -5.69 10.00 11.58
C PHE A 22 -6.42 8.74 12.08
N ARG A 23 -7.27 8.13 11.24
CA ARG A 23 -7.95 6.85 11.57
C ARG A 23 -6.95 5.71 11.75
N LEU A 24 -5.92 5.66 10.91
CA LEU A 24 -4.85 4.67 11.04
C LEU A 24 -4.14 4.80 12.39
N VAL A 25 -3.78 6.01 12.80
CA VAL A 25 -3.13 6.26 14.09
C VAL A 25 -4.04 5.88 15.27
N GLU A 26 -5.36 6.09 15.16
CA GLU A 26 -6.32 5.65 16.18
C GLU A 26 -6.44 4.12 16.27
N GLN A 27 -6.42 3.43 15.13
CA GLN A 27 -6.43 1.97 15.11
C GLN A 27 -5.14 1.41 15.71
N VAL A 28 -3.97 1.98 15.37
CA VAL A 28 -2.70 1.62 16.00
C VAL A 28 -2.73 1.86 17.50
N GLU A 29 -3.31 2.95 17.99
CA GLU A 29 -3.40 3.23 19.43
C GLU A 29 -4.24 2.20 20.18
N ARG A 30 -5.24 1.61 19.53
CA ARG A 30 -6.12 0.56 20.11
C ARG A 30 -5.54 -0.84 19.99
N ASP A 31 -4.52 -1.05 19.16
CA ASP A 31 -3.92 -2.37 18.97
C ASP A 31 -3.05 -2.77 20.19
N PRO A 32 -3.29 -3.95 20.81
CA PRO A 32 -2.45 -4.42 21.92
C PRO A 32 -0.97 -4.62 21.55
N ARG A 33 -0.66 -4.87 20.27
CA ARG A 33 0.72 -5.03 19.78
C ARG A 33 1.55 -3.76 19.94
N THR A 34 0.91 -2.60 19.95
CA THR A 34 1.53 -1.29 20.11
C THR A 34 2.19 -1.14 21.49
N GLN A 35 1.69 -1.81 22.53
CA GLN A 35 2.20 -1.63 23.90
C GLN A 35 3.68 -2.02 24.05
N ASN A 36 4.14 -3.02 23.29
CA ASN A 36 5.51 -3.54 23.40
C ASN A 36 6.56 -2.70 22.66
N SER A 37 6.15 -1.91 21.67
CA SER A 37 7.05 -1.17 20.77
C SER A 37 6.50 0.19 20.33
N ALA A 38 5.63 0.80 21.14
CA ALA A 38 4.93 2.05 20.82
C ALA A 38 5.90 3.12 20.28
N ASN A 39 7.00 3.38 21.00
CA ASN A 39 7.96 4.40 20.62
C ASN A 39 8.51 4.19 19.20
N LEU A 40 8.91 2.97 18.85
CA LEU A 40 9.46 2.66 17.52
C LEU A 40 8.40 2.78 16.43
N VAL A 41 7.21 2.24 16.67
CA VAL A 41 6.10 2.28 15.72
C VAL A 41 5.71 3.72 15.40
N TYR A 42 5.55 4.57 16.41
CA TYR A 42 5.20 5.98 16.19
C TYR A 42 6.35 6.78 15.55
N LEU A 43 7.62 6.41 15.77
CA LEU A 43 8.77 7.06 15.11
C LEU A 43 8.83 6.70 13.63
N VAL A 44 8.62 5.42 13.29
CA VAL A 44 8.52 4.96 11.90
C VAL A 44 7.32 5.63 11.21
N LEU A 45 6.15 5.67 11.86
CA LEU A 45 4.97 6.33 11.30
C LEU A 45 5.22 7.82 11.05
N LYS A 46 5.84 8.54 11.99
CA LYS A 46 6.17 9.97 11.82
C LYS A 46 6.97 10.23 10.54
N GLU A 47 7.97 9.39 10.24
CA GLU A 47 8.81 9.58 9.05
C GLU A 47 8.17 9.10 7.75
N THR A 48 7.34 8.06 7.82
CA THR A 48 6.81 7.38 6.64
C THR A 48 5.48 7.98 6.15
N ILE A 49 4.67 8.53 7.06
CA ILE A 49 3.37 9.16 6.75
C ILE A 49 3.40 10.16 5.57
N PRO A 50 4.41 11.04 5.42
CA PRO A 50 4.49 11.96 4.28
C PRO A 50 4.62 11.26 2.92
N PHE A 51 5.11 10.02 2.89
CA PHE A 51 5.45 9.29 1.66
C PHE A 51 4.53 8.10 1.37
N LEU A 52 3.68 7.70 2.33
CA LEU A 52 2.80 6.55 2.17
C LEU A 52 1.58 6.87 1.28
N PRO A 53 1.15 5.93 0.44
CA PRO A 53 -0.08 6.06 -0.35
C PRO A 53 -1.32 5.88 0.53
N THR A 54 -2.45 6.40 0.07
CA THR A 54 -3.76 6.31 0.74
C THR A 54 -4.64 5.17 0.23
N ASP A 55 -4.21 4.50 -0.85
CA ASP A 55 -5.02 3.53 -1.58
C ASP A 55 -5.04 2.14 -0.92
N LEU A 56 -4.13 1.91 0.04
CA LEU A 56 -4.05 0.67 0.81
C LEU A 56 -5.10 0.63 1.93
N GLU A 57 -5.52 -0.57 2.31
CA GLU A 57 -6.36 -0.76 3.50
C GLU A 57 -5.57 -0.44 4.78
N GLN A 58 -6.25 0.18 5.76
CA GLN A 58 -5.61 0.62 7.00
C GLN A 58 -5.08 -0.56 7.82
N SER A 59 -5.83 -1.66 7.88
CA SER A 59 -5.44 -2.92 8.53
C SER A 59 -4.13 -3.48 7.95
N ASP A 60 -4.06 -3.59 6.62
CA ASP A 60 -2.89 -4.09 5.90
C ASP A 60 -1.64 -3.23 6.16
N LEU A 61 -1.80 -1.90 6.14
CA LEU A 61 -0.70 -0.98 6.42
C LEU A 61 -0.21 -1.15 7.86
N ILE A 62 -1.14 -1.29 8.82
CA ILE A 62 -0.82 -1.51 10.23
C ILE A 62 -0.05 -2.81 10.42
N ASP A 63 -0.51 -3.92 9.85
CA ASP A 63 0.18 -5.21 9.95
C ASP A 63 1.59 -5.15 9.33
N ARG A 64 1.74 -4.45 8.20
CA ARG A 64 3.05 -4.22 7.56
C ARG A 64 3.98 -3.39 8.44
N VAL A 65 3.49 -2.33 9.08
CA VAL A 65 4.28 -1.52 10.03
C VAL A 65 4.73 -2.37 11.21
N PHE A 66 3.86 -3.22 11.77
CA PHE A 66 4.23 -4.10 12.87
C PHE A 66 5.24 -5.17 12.45
N ALA A 67 5.03 -5.82 11.30
CA ALA A 67 5.97 -6.80 10.76
C ALA A 67 7.35 -6.17 10.52
N PHE A 68 7.38 -4.97 9.93
CA PHE A 68 8.61 -4.25 9.65
C PHE A 68 9.34 -3.82 10.92
N THR A 69 8.61 -3.27 11.90
CA THR A 69 9.20 -2.86 13.19
C THR A 69 9.70 -4.05 14.00
N ALA A 70 9.02 -5.20 13.95
CA ALA A 70 9.47 -6.44 14.57
C ALA A 70 10.75 -6.99 13.90
N ALA A 71 10.77 -7.05 12.57
CA ALA A 71 11.93 -7.54 11.80
C ALA A 71 13.18 -6.65 11.99
N ASN A 72 12.99 -5.33 12.06
CA ASN A 72 14.09 -4.36 12.15
C ASN A 72 14.36 -3.88 13.59
N ARG A 73 13.73 -4.47 14.61
CA ARG A 73 13.86 -4.04 16.01
C ARG A 73 15.32 -3.96 16.47
N VAL A 74 16.12 -4.97 16.13
CA VAL A 74 17.55 -5.03 16.50
C VAL A 74 18.35 -3.93 15.80
N ARG A 75 18.07 -3.68 14.52
CA ARG A 75 18.71 -2.60 13.74
C ARG A 75 18.34 -1.23 14.30
N PHE A 76 17.06 -0.99 14.61
CA PHE A 76 16.61 0.26 15.20
C PHE A 76 17.23 0.51 16.57
N ASN A 77 17.27 -0.49 17.43
CA ASN A 77 17.95 -0.36 18.72
C ASN A 77 19.44 -0.03 18.52
N LYS A 78 20.12 -0.72 17.61
CA LYS A 78 21.54 -0.42 17.33
C LYS A 78 21.74 1.02 16.87
N ILE A 79 20.88 1.53 16.00
CA ILE A 79 20.95 2.93 15.52
C ILE A 79 20.65 3.91 16.67
N LEU A 80 19.59 3.68 17.44
CA LEU A 80 19.18 4.58 18.53
C LEU A 80 20.21 4.65 19.67
N PHE A 81 20.94 3.56 19.92
CA PHE A 81 22.00 3.51 20.93
C PHE A 81 23.40 3.86 20.37
N ASP A 82 23.53 4.10 19.06
CA ASP A 82 24.79 4.55 18.46
C ASP A 82 24.92 6.07 18.67
N PRO A 83 26.02 6.57 19.28
CA PRO A 83 26.24 8.01 19.44
C PRO A 83 26.21 8.78 18.11
N ARG A 84 26.48 8.11 16.98
CA ARG A 84 26.41 8.71 15.64
C ARG A 84 25.00 9.10 15.22
N TYR A 85 23.96 8.56 15.85
CA TYR A 85 22.58 8.96 15.59
C TYR A 85 22.28 10.39 16.06
N LEU A 86 22.95 10.85 17.13
CA LEU A 86 22.83 12.23 17.59
C LEU A 86 23.45 13.22 16.58
N GLU A 87 24.49 12.78 15.86
CA GLU A 87 25.16 13.57 14.83
C GLU A 87 24.41 13.51 13.49
N ASN A 88 23.84 12.35 13.15
CA ASN A 88 23.19 12.10 11.86
C ASN A 88 21.83 11.40 12.03
N PRO A 89 20.73 12.16 12.18
CA PRO A 89 19.39 11.58 12.24
C PRO A 89 18.96 10.90 10.92
N ALA A 90 19.67 11.17 9.82
CA ALA A 90 19.44 10.55 8.52
C ALA A 90 19.59 9.01 8.52
N LEU A 91 20.34 8.44 9.47
CA LEU A 91 20.54 6.98 9.58
C LEU A 91 19.23 6.23 9.85
N PHE A 92 18.30 6.85 10.60
CA PHE A 92 16.98 6.26 10.81
C PHE A 92 16.13 6.38 9.54
N SER A 93 16.27 7.48 8.80
CA SER A 93 15.55 7.73 7.55
C SER A 93 15.92 6.74 6.43
N GLU A 94 17.14 6.20 6.43
CA GLU A 94 17.55 5.20 5.44
C GLU A 94 16.76 3.90 5.61
N VAL A 95 16.60 3.44 6.86
CA VAL A 95 15.85 2.23 7.16
C VAL A 95 14.36 2.44 6.91
N THR A 96 13.80 3.62 7.23
CA THR A 96 12.38 3.91 6.97
C THR A 96 12.09 4.08 5.48
N LYS A 97 13.05 4.50 4.65
CA LYS A 97 12.89 4.51 3.18
C LYS A 97 12.74 3.11 2.59
N GLU A 98 13.44 2.10 3.12
CA GLU A 98 13.25 0.71 2.69
C GLU A 98 11.80 0.27 2.90
N PHE A 99 11.19 0.67 4.02
CA PHE A 99 9.78 0.40 4.28
C PHE A 99 8.85 1.10 3.28
N VAL A 100 9.08 2.39 3.01
CA VAL A 100 8.29 3.14 2.04
C VAL A 100 8.36 2.50 0.66
N LEU A 101 9.56 2.11 0.21
CA LEU A 101 9.75 1.42 -1.06
C LEU A 101 8.99 0.09 -1.10
N ALA A 102 9.06 -0.71 -0.04
CA ALA A 102 8.34 -1.99 0.04
C ALA A 102 6.81 -1.81 0.02
N VAL A 103 6.29 -0.74 0.62
CA VAL A 103 4.86 -0.43 0.59
C VAL A 103 4.45 0.06 -0.80
N LEU A 104 5.24 0.94 -1.42
CA LEU A 104 4.97 1.45 -2.76
C LEU A 104 5.05 0.36 -3.83
N SER A 105 6.02 -0.55 -3.75
CA SER A 105 6.13 -1.67 -4.69
C SER A 105 4.90 -2.57 -4.59
N ALA A 106 4.46 -2.89 -3.38
CA ALA A 106 3.28 -3.72 -3.18
C ALA A 106 1.98 -3.04 -3.64
N ALA A 107 1.87 -1.71 -3.46
CA ALA A 107 0.74 -0.96 -4.00
C ALA A 107 0.75 -0.98 -5.54
N LEU A 108 1.90 -0.80 -6.17
CA LEU A 108 2.05 -0.91 -7.64
C LEU A 108 1.68 -2.30 -8.15
N ASP A 109 2.13 -3.36 -7.47
CA ASP A 109 1.79 -4.74 -7.84
C ASP A 109 0.27 -4.98 -7.76
N GLN A 110 -0.39 -4.48 -6.71
CA GLN A 110 -1.85 -4.55 -6.59
C GLN A 110 -2.56 -3.80 -7.73
N HIS A 111 -2.08 -2.61 -8.09
CA HIS A 111 -2.63 -1.87 -9.23
C HIS A 111 -2.48 -2.62 -10.56
N GLN A 112 -1.31 -3.24 -10.81
CA GLN A 112 -1.10 -4.04 -12.03
C GLN A 112 -2.03 -5.25 -12.10
N ILE A 113 -2.31 -5.90 -10.97
CA ILE A 113 -3.24 -7.03 -10.91
C ILE A 113 -4.67 -6.59 -11.24
N ILE A 114 -5.11 -5.46 -10.66
CA ILE A 114 -6.46 -4.91 -10.89
C ILE A 114 -6.63 -4.52 -12.36
N GLU A 115 -5.62 -3.88 -12.97
CA GLU A 115 -5.64 -3.54 -14.40
C GLU A 115 -5.68 -4.78 -15.29
N ALA A 116 -4.89 -5.82 -14.97
CA ALA A 116 -4.89 -7.07 -15.71
C ALA A 116 -6.23 -7.81 -15.61
N GLU A 117 -6.89 -7.79 -14.45
CA GLU A 117 -8.23 -8.36 -14.28
C GLU A 117 -9.31 -7.55 -15.00
N ALA A 118 -9.21 -6.22 -14.98
CA ALA A 118 -10.10 -5.35 -15.75
C ALA A 118 -9.93 -5.61 -17.26
N ALA A 119 -8.70 -5.72 -17.75
CA ALA A 119 -8.41 -6.06 -19.15
C ALA A 119 -8.97 -7.43 -19.54
N LYS A 120 -8.88 -8.44 -18.66
CA LYS A 120 -9.50 -9.76 -18.89
C LYS A 120 -11.02 -9.69 -18.96
N LYS A 121 -11.67 -8.91 -18.08
CA LYS A 121 -13.12 -8.69 -18.12
C LYS A 121 -13.55 -7.94 -19.38
N HIS A 122 -12.78 -6.94 -19.80
CA HIS A 122 -13.02 -6.24 -21.06
C HIS A 122 -12.85 -7.16 -22.26
N ALA A 123 -11.80 -7.99 -22.30
CA ALA A 123 -11.57 -8.97 -23.37
C ALA A 123 -12.63 -10.08 -23.41
N ALA A 124 -13.21 -10.48 -22.27
CA ALA A 124 -14.31 -11.43 -22.19
C ALA A 124 -15.64 -10.82 -22.67
N ASN A 125 -15.83 -9.50 -22.49
CA ASN A 125 -17.03 -8.77 -22.92
C ASN A 125 -16.94 -8.21 -24.35
N THR A 126 -15.76 -8.12 -24.95
CA THR A 126 -15.64 -7.88 -26.40
C THR A 126 -15.96 -9.18 -27.13
N TYR A 127 -17.19 -9.27 -27.66
CA TYR A 127 -17.52 -10.24 -28.71
C TYR A 127 -16.47 -10.11 -29.82
N ARG A 128 -15.62 -11.13 -29.95
CA ARG A 128 -14.72 -11.28 -31.09
C ARG A 128 -15.59 -11.48 -32.33
N PHE A 129 -15.77 -10.43 -33.12
CA PHE A 129 -16.18 -10.57 -34.52
C PHE A 129 -15.02 -11.22 -35.28
N SER A 130 -14.83 -12.52 -35.11
CA SER A 130 -14.09 -13.32 -36.07
C SER A 130 -15.01 -13.58 -37.26
N TRP A 131 -14.51 -13.30 -38.46
CA TRP A 131 -15.13 -13.74 -39.71
C TRP A 131 -15.44 -15.25 -39.62
N PRO A 132 -16.58 -15.73 -40.14
CA PRO A 132 -16.97 -17.11 -39.96
C PRO A 132 -15.98 -18.02 -40.68
N ASP A 133 -15.40 -18.97 -39.95
CA ASP A 133 -14.76 -20.12 -40.57
C ASP A 133 -15.86 -20.88 -41.34
N TYR A 134 -15.70 -20.96 -42.66
CA TYR A 134 -16.60 -21.62 -43.61
C TYR A 134 -16.84 -23.12 -43.34
N ASP A 135 -16.25 -23.69 -42.29
CA ASP A 135 -16.31 -25.12 -41.94
C ASP A 135 -17.16 -25.41 -40.68
N SER A 136 -17.84 -24.40 -40.13
CA SER A 136 -18.81 -24.63 -39.05
C SER A 136 -20.15 -25.11 -39.60
N LYS A 137 -20.63 -26.26 -39.11
CA LYS A 137 -21.94 -26.88 -39.44
C LYS A 137 -23.15 -26.08 -38.92
N ASN A 138 -23.05 -24.76 -38.85
CA ASN A 138 -24.17 -23.88 -38.55
C ASN A 138 -24.40 -22.99 -39.78
N PRO A 139 -25.40 -23.30 -40.64
CA PRO A 139 -25.75 -22.40 -41.73
C PRO A 139 -26.07 -21.02 -41.17
N PHE A 140 -25.55 -19.98 -41.82
CA PHE A 140 -25.85 -18.59 -41.50
C PHE A 140 -27.37 -18.38 -41.54
N PRO A 141 -27.94 -17.55 -40.65
CA PRO A 141 -29.41 -17.45 -40.47
C PRO A 141 -30.14 -16.68 -41.57
N TYR A 142 -29.49 -16.45 -42.72
CA TYR A 142 -30.14 -15.89 -43.90
C TYR A 142 -30.24 -16.99 -44.95
N ASP A 143 -31.44 -17.54 -45.09
CA ASP A 143 -31.80 -18.23 -46.33
C ASP A 143 -31.84 -17.15 -47.42
N ASP A 144 -30.98 -17.31 -48.42
CA ASP A 144 -30.95 -16.46 -49.62
C ASP A 144 -32.14 -16.86 -50.51
N ASP A 145 -33.35 -16.59 -50.03
CA ASP A 145 -34.57 -16.64 -50.82
C ASP A 145 -34.66 -15.31 -51.58
N GLY A 146 -33.91 -15.21 -52.68
CA GLY A 146 -33.81 -13.99 -53.49
C GLY A 146 -33.46 -14.24 -54.95
N GLU A 147 -34.52 -14.53 -55.73
CA GLU A 147 -34.64 -14.62 -57.22
C GLU A 147 -34.27 -15.93 -57.95
#